data_AF-A0A4U6X4L3-F1
#
_entry.id   AF-A0A4U6X4L3-F1
#
_cell.length_a   1.000
_cell.length_b   1.000
_cell.length_c   1.000
_cell.angle_alpha   90.00
_cell.angle_beta   90.00
_cell.angle_gamma   90.00
#
_symmetry.space_group_name_H-M   'P 1'
#
loop_
_entity.id
_entity.type
_entity.pdbx_description
1 polymer ?
#
loop_
_entity_poly.entity_id
_entity_poly.type
_entity_poly.pdbx_seq_one_letter_code
_entity_poly.pdbx_strand_id
1 'polypeptide(L)'
;MAVPKLRYLSDVIYFQWLQACEAKDVPPSNLKVIFRSHVRYKPSFDIVQKALQDLGREIPEWHNRVTLSTDTPQGLAILGTSHGSSTALLLIQPKAKLGLKGISHVTVWGHRENTAKGHDVRT
;
A
#
# COMPACT_ATOMS: atom_id res chain seq x y z
N MET A 1 -5.45 -5.69 33.49
CA MET A 1 -4.81 -5.65 32.17
C MET A 1 -4.72 -4.20 31.72
N ALA A 2 -3.51 -3.69 31.44
CA ALA A 2 -3.33 -2.33 30.93
C ALA A 2 -3.56 -2.32 29.42
N VAL A 3 -4.41 -1.43 28.92
CA VAL A 3 -4.61 -1.23 27.47
C VAL A 3 -3.35 -0.56 26.92
N PRO A 4 -2.67 -1.14 25.92
CA PRO A 4 -1.49 -0.52 25.35
C PRO A 4 -1.82 0.84 24.73
N LYS A 5 -0.97 1.83 24.97
CA LYS A 5 -1.14 3.18 24.42
C LYS A 5 -0.87 3.14 22.91
N LEU A 6 -1.94 3.06 22.12
CA LEU A 6 -1.89 3.19 20.66
C LEU A 6 -1.50 4.62 20.30
N ARG A 7 -0.53 4.79 19.41
CA ARG A 7 -0.03 6.12 19.00
C ARG A 7 -0.17 6.35 17.50
N TYR A 8 -0.13 5.30 16.69
CA TYR A 8 -0.19 5.39 15.24
C TYR A 8 -1.17 4.38 14.64
N LEU A 9 -1.70 4.68 13.45
CA LEU A 9 -2.53 3.73 12.70
C LEU A 9 -1.79 2.40 12.44
N SER A 10 -0.46 2.46 12.28
CA SER A 10 0.40 1.27 12.15
C SER A 10 0.27 0.30 13.33
N ASP A 11 0.00 0.77 14.54
CA ASP A 11 -0.21 -0.10 15.71
C ASP A 11 -1.48 -0.95 15.54
N VAL A 12 -2.56 -0.34 15.04
CA VAL A 12 -3.83 -1.04 14.79
C VAL A 12 -3.67 -2.07 13.69
N ILE A 13 -3.02 -1.70 12.57
CA ILE A 13 -2.76 -2.62 11.46
C ILE A 13 -1.85 -3.77 11.89
N TYR A 14 -0.87 -3.51 12.77
CA TYR A 14 -0.02 -4.55 13.32
C TYR A 14 -0.82 -5.57 14.15
N PHE A 15 -1.78 -5.12 14.97
CA PHE A 15 -2.64 -6.05 15.71
C PHE A 15 -3.54 -6.88 14.80
N GLN A 16 -4.08 -6.30 13.72
CA GLN A 16 -4.82 -7.05 12.71
C GLN A 16 -3.94 -8.12 12.04
N TRP A 17 -2.67 -7.79 11.76
CA TRP A 17 -1.71 -8.76 11.24
C TRP A 17 -1.43 -9.89 12.25
N LEU A 18 -1.27 -9.58 13.54
CA LEU A 18 -1.09 -10.59 14.58
C LEU A 18 -2.28 -11.55 14.70
N GLN A 19 -3.51 -11.03 14.66
CA GLN A 19 -4.72 -11.85 14.66
C GLN A 19 -4.78 -12.77 13.44
N ALA A 20 -4.42 -12.28 12.26
CA ALA A 20 -4.36 -13.09 11.05
C ALA A 20 -3.26 -14.18 11.13
N CYS A 21 -2.12 -13.87 11.75
CA CYS A 21 -1.04 -14.82 11.97
C CYS A 21 -1.45 -15.95 12.91
N GLU A 22 -2.11 -15.61 14.03
CA GLU A 22 -2.64 -16.57 14.99
C GLU A 22 -3.68 -17.49 14.34
N ALA A 23 -4.63 -16.93 13.58
CA ALA A 23 -5.66 -17.70 12.89
C ALA A 23 -5.12 -18.63 11.78
N LYS A 24 -3.89 -18.39 11.30
CA LYS A 24 -3.26 -19.15 10.23
C LYS A 24 -2.04 -19.96 10.68
N ASP A 25 -1.70 -19.92 11.96
CA ASP A 25 -0.50 -20.54 12.55
C ASP A 25 0.79 -20.21 11.77
N VAL A 26 0.99 -18.92 11.47
CA VAL A 26 2.19 -18.43 10.78
C VAL A 26 2.94 -17.41 11.63
N PRO A 27 4.28 -17.35 11.55
CA PRO A 27 5.03 -16.36 12.31
C PRO A 27 4.78 -14.94 11.79
N PRO A 28 4.64 -13.93 12.66
CA PRO A 28 4.45 -12.53 12.25
C PRO A 28 5.56 -11.99 11.34
N SER A 29 6.76 -12.55 11.41
CA SER A 29 7.89 -12.22 10.52
C SER A 29 7.67 -12.64 9.06
N ASN A 30 6.63 -13.41 8.75
CA ASN A 30 6.30 -13.82 7.38
C ASN A 30 5.55 -12.74 6.56
N LEU A 31 5.49 -11.50 7.05
CA LEU A 31 4.93 -10.38 6.29
C LEU A 31 5.78 -10.09 5.03
N LYS A 32 5.21 -10.31 3.85
CA LYS A 32 5.88 -10.16 2.54
C LYS A 32 5.30 -9.03 1.68
N VAL A 33 3.98 -8.83 1.72
CA VAL A 33 3.27 -7.90 0.84
C VAL A 33 2.17 -7.21 1.65
N ILE A 34 1.95 -5.92 1.36
CA ILE A 34 0.86 -5.12 1.93
C ILE A 34 0.07 -4.52 0.77
N PHE A 35 -1.23 -4.78 0.75
CA PHE A 35 -2.14 -4.24 -0.26
C PHE A 35 -2.80 -2.97 0.25
N ARG A 36 -2.84 -1.95 -0.60
CA ARG A 36 -3.55 -0.69 -0.37
C ARG A 36 -4.47 -0.47 -1.57
N SER A 37 -5.77 -0.66 -1.38
CA SER A 37 -6.80 -0.34 -2.37
C SER A 37 -7.55 0.93 -1.97
N HIS A 38 -8.31 1.52 -2.90
CA HIS A 38 -9.09 2.74 -2.68
C HIS A 38 -8.30 3.93 -2.10
N VAL A 39 -7.12 4.21 -2.68
CA VAL A 39 -6.31 5.39 -2.37
C VAL A 39 -7.05 6.67 -2.82
N ARG A 40 -7.90 7.23 -1.96
CA ARG A 40 -8.69 8.44 -2.24
C ARG A 40 -8.00 9.74 -1.85
N TYR A 41 -6.93 9.68 -1.06
CA TYR A 41 -6.22 10.88 -0.63
C TYR A 41 -5.47 11.51 -1.81
N LYS A 42 -6.05 12.60 -2.34
CA LYS A 42 -5.62 13.23 -3.59
C LYS A 42 -4.11 13.49 -3.66
N PRO A 43 -3.42 14.03 -2.63
CA PRO A 43 -1.98 14.26 -2.73
C PRO A 43 -1.15 12.98 -2.93
N SER A 44 -1.54 11.86 -2.34
CA SER A 44 -0.86 10.58 -2.60
C SER A 44 -1.16 10.07 -4.01
N PHE A 45 -2.41 10.22 -4.47
CA PHE A 45 -2.79 9.84 -5.83
C PHE A 45 -2.05 10.66 -6.89
N ASP A 46 -1.94 11.97 -6.71
CA ASP A 46 -1.23 12.88 -7.62
C ASP A 46 0.26 12.50 -7.72
N ILE A 47 0.91 12.14 -6.61
CA ILE A 47 2.30 11.66 -6.60
C ILE A 47 2.43 10.34 -7.37
N VAL A 48 1.52 9.40 -7.17
CA VAL A 48 1.51 8.12 -7.90
C VAL A 48 1.32 8.36 -9.41
N GLN A 49 0.38 9.23 -9.77
CA GLN A 49 0.13 9.59 -11.17
C GLN A 49 1.34 10.25 -11.80
N LYS A 50 1.98 11.20 -11.11
CA LYS A 50 3.19 11.87 -11.59
C LYS A 50 4.35 10.89 -11.77
N ALA A 51 4.58 10.00 -10.80
CA ALA A 51 5.60 8.96 -10.89
C ALA A 51 5.42 8.05 -12.12
N LEU A 52 4.17 7.74 -12.50
CA LEU A 52 3.88 6.97 -13.70
C LEU A 52 4.01 7.80 -14.99
N GLN A 53 3.56 9.06 -14.97
CA GLN A 53 3.70 9.98 -16.10
C GLN A 53 5.17 10.21 -16.48
N ASP A 54 6.07 10.31 -15.49
CA ASP A 54 7.51 10.45 -15.71
C ASP A 54 8.13 9.22 -16.39
N LEU A 55 7.43 8.09 -16.42
CA LEU A 55 7.78 6.87 -17.13
C LEU A 55 7.00 6.70 -18.45
N GLY A 56 6.20 7.70 -18.85
CA GLY A 56 5.30 7.61 -20.00
C GLY A 56 4.18 6.59 -19.82
N ARG A 57 3.74 6.35 -18.58
CA ARG A 57 2.69 5.36 -18.24
C ARG A 57 1.46 6.04 -17.66
N GLU A 58 0.30 5.48 -17.99
CA GLU A 58 -0.96 5.77 -17.28
C GLU A 58 -1.13 4.85 -16.07
N ILE A 59 -2.19 5.07 -15.26
CA ILE A 59 -2.56 4.14 -14.18
C ILE A 59 -2.90 2.77 -14.81
N PRO A 60 -2.12 1.72 -14.51
CA PRO A 60 -2.31 0.43 -15.16
C PRO A 60 -3.47 -0.35 -14.52
N GLU A 61 -4.10 -1.23 -15.28
CA GLU A 61 -4.97 -2.27 -14.71
C GLU A 61 -4.14 -3.32 -13.95
N TRP A 62 -4.79 -4.13 -13.11
CA TRP A 62 -4.15 -5.19 -12.33
C TRP A 62 -3.27 -6.15 -13.16
N HIS A 63 -3.77 -6.56 -14.33
CA HIS A 63 -3.07 -7.46 -15.25
C HIS A 63 -1.74 -6.87 -15.76
N ASN A 64 -1.70 -5.54 -15.91
CA ASN A 64 -0.60 -4.77 -16.46
C ASN A 64 0.08 -3.88 -15.41
N ARG A 65 -0.06 -4.25 -14.12
CA ARG A 65 0.49 -3.49 -12.98
C ARG A 65 1.96 -3.15 -13.18
N VAL A 66 2.35 -1.96 -12.72
CA VAL A 66 3.71 -1.45 -12.84
C VAL A 66 4.42 -1.62 -11.51
N THR A 67 5.54 -2.34 -11.51
CA THR A 67 6.39 -2.52 -10.33
C THR A 67 7.62 -1.62 -10.45
N LEU A 68 7.84 -0.81 -9.42
CA LEU A 68 8.94 0.15 -9.33
C LEU A 68 9.85 -0.25 -8.16
N SER A 69 11.16 -0.34 -8.41
CA SER A 69 12.14 -0.48 -7.32
C SER A 69 12.19 0.79 -6.48
N THR A 70 12.34 0.65 -5.17
CA THR A 70 12.61 1.77 -4.25
C THR A 70 14.00 2.37 -4.38
N ASP A 71 14.82 1.89 -5.33
CA ASP A 71 16.10 2.51 -5.72
C ASP A 71 15.92 3.57 -6.82
N THR A 72 14.69 3.75 -7.31
CA THR A 72 14.35 4.75 -8.33
C THR A 72 13.66 5.97 -7.72
N PRO A 73 13.79 7.18 -8.31
CA PRO A 73 13.05 8.36 -7.86
C PRO A 73 11.54 8.14 -7.77
N GLN A 74 10.97 7.39 -8.73
CA GLN A 74 9.53 7.10 -8.79
C GLN A 74 9.09 6.16 -7.67
N GLY A 75 9.86 5.10 -7.40
CA GLY A 75 9.60 4.21 -6.27
C GLY A 75 9.71 4.93 -4.92
N LEU A 76 10.73 5.77 -4.75
CA LEU A 76 10.90 6.61 -3.56
C LEU A 76 9.79 7.65 -3.41
N ALA A 77 9.34 8.28 -4.50
CA ALA A 77 8.24 9.25 -4.46
C ALA A 77 6.96 8.61 -3.92
N ILE A 78 6.60 7.40 -4.41
CA ILE A 78 5.42 6.69 -3.91
C ILE A 78 5.61 6.24 -2.46
N LEU A 79 6.82 5.77 -2.09
CA LEU A 79 7.13 5.40 -0.71
C LEU A 79 7.02 6.61 0.25
N GLY A 80 7.35 7.82 -0.22
CA GLY A 80 7.25 9.07 0.53
C GLY A 80 5.82 9.57 0.75
N THR A 81 4.81 8.96 0.12
CA THR A 81 3.40 9.30 0.37
C THR A 81 2.98 8.98 1.80
N SER A 82 1.82 9.46 2.25
CA SER A 82 1.26 9.09 3.56
C SER A 82 1.01 7.58 3.67
N HIS A 83 0.70 6.93 2.55
CA HIS A 83 0.40 5.50 2.47
C HIS A 83 1.70 4.67 2.52
N GLY A 84 2.75 5.11 1.81
CA GLY A 84 4.07 4.51 1.90
C GLY A 84 4.70 4.70 3.29
N SER A 85 4.65 5.91 3.83
CA SER A 85 5.21 6.24 5.16
C SER A 85 4.54 5.47 6.28
N SER A 86 3.21 5.34 6.28
CA SER A 86 2.51 4.52 7.29
C SER A 86 2.86 3.04 7.18
N THR A 87 3.15 2.56 5.97
CA THR A 87 3.64 1.19 5.73
C THR A 87 5.06 1.01 6.27
N ALA A 88 5.94 1.99 6.09
CA ALA A 88 7.27 1.97 6.68
C ALA A 88 7.22 1.98 8.22
N LEU A 89 6.35 2.79 8.82
CA LEU A 89 6.16 2.82 10.28
C LEU A 89 5.69 1.47 10.83
N LEU A 90 4.79 0.77 10.12
CA LEU A 90 4.36 -0.59 10.46
C LEU A 90 5.53 -1.59 10.51
N LEU A 91 6.58 -1.41 9.71
CA LEU A 91 7.75 -2.29 9.71
C LEU A 91 8.78 -1.88 10.78
N ILE A 92 8.97 -0.57 10.99
CA ILE A 92 9.98 -0.02 11.90
C ILE A 92 9.61 -0.22 13.37
N GLN A 93 8.35 0.03 13.73
CA GLN A 93 7.91 0.06 15.13
C GLN A 93 7.98 -1.33 15.80
N PRO A 94 7.36 -2.39 15.24
CA PRO A 94 7.46 -3.75 15.75
C PRO A 94 8.65 -4.54 15.17
N LYS A 95 9.78 -3.89 14.82
CA LYS A 95 10.94 -4.57 14.19
C LYS A 95 11.47 -5.77 14.98
N ALA A 96 11.29 -5.79 16.31
CA ALA A 96 11.67 -6.92 17.16
C ALA A 96 10.84 -8.19 16.90
N LYS A 97 9.62 -8.03 16.37
CA LYS A 97 8.69 -9.12 16.07
C LYS A 97 8.61 -9.42 14.57
N LEU A 98 8.65 -8.38 13.73
CA LEU A 98 8.63 -8.54 12.27
C LEU A 98 10.02 -8.87 11.70
N GLY A 99 11.10 -8.61 12.43
CA GLY A 99 12.46 -8.61 11.91
C GLY A 99 12.80 -7.31 11.18
N LEU A 100 14.06 -7.19 10.74
CA LEU A 100 14.51 -6.06 9.93
C LEU A 100 14.03 -6.21 8.50
N LYS A 101 12.95 -5.51 8.15
CA LYS A 101 12.34 -5.54 6.81
C LYS A 101 12.45 -4.18 6.14
N GLY A 102 12.82 -4.18 4.87
CA GLY A 102 12.74 -3.03 3.97
C GLY A 102 11.67 -3.25 2.91
N ILE A 103 11.09 -2.17 2.41
CA ILE A 103 10.24 -2.18 1.22
C ILE A 103 11.18 -2.06 0.03
N SER A 104 11.28 -3.08 -0.81
CA SER A 104 12.17 -3.08 -1.98
C SER A 104 11.47 -2.65 -3.27
N HIS A 105 10.14 -2.84 -3.34
CA HIS A 105 9.36 -2.56 -4.53
C HIS A 105 7.99 -2.00 -4.16
N VAL A 106 7.50 -1.09 -5.00
CA VAL A 106 6.13 -0.59 -4.97
C VAL A 106 5.44 -1.00 -6.27
N THR A 107 4.28 -1.64 -6.16
CA THR A 107 3.50 -2.05 -7.33
C THR A 107 2.23 -1.24 -7.42
N VAL A 108 2.06 -0.51 -8.52
CA VAL A 108 0.89 0.32 -8.80
C VAL A 108 -0.05 -0.41 -9.75
N TRP A 109 -1.32 -0.37 -9.40
CA TRP A 109 -2.43 -0.90 -10.19
C TRP A 109 -3.68 -0.08 -9.88
N GLY A 110 -4.63 -0.13 -10.78
CA GLY A 110 -5.93 0.51 -10.67
C GLY A 110 -7.02 -0.38 -11.24
N HIS A 111 -8.24 0.07 -11.03
CA HIS A 111 -9.44 -0.50 -11.63
C HIS A 111 -10.04 0.59 -12.53
N ARG A 112 -10.02 0.38 -13.85
CA ARG A 112 -10.84 1.19 -14.76
C ARG A 112 -12.24 0.60 -14.68
N GLU A 113 -13.21 1.36 -14.18
CA GLU A 113 -14.60 1.00 -14.44
C GLU A 113 -14.79 1.06 -15.95
N ASN A 114 -15.21 -0.06 -16.54
CA ASN A 114 -15.53 -0.11 -17.95
C ASN A 114 -16.84 0.66 -18.16
N THR A 115 -16.79 1.98 -18.28
CA THR A 115 -17.90 2.81 -18.71
C THR A 115 -18.13 2.65 -20.22
N ALA A 116 -18.31 1.40 -20.64
CA ALA A 116 -18.76 0.99 -21.95
C ALA A 116 -20.07 0.21 -21.81
N LYS A 117 -21.04 0.78 -21.07
CA LYS A 117 -22.47 0.59 -21.31
C LYS A 117 -23.16 1.92 -21.04
N GLY A 118 -23.34 2.70 -22.09
CA GLY A 118 -24.42 3.68 -22.11
C GLY A 118 -25.72 2.92 -21.89
N HIS A 119 -26.33 3.10 -20.72
CA HIS A 119 -27.77 2.97 -20.60
C HIS A 119 -28.30 4.39 -20.58
N ASP A 120 -28.77 4.83 -21.74
CA ASP A 120 -29.83 5.81 -21.83
C ASP A 120 -31.00 5.28 -20.99
N VAL A 121 -31.24 5.91 -19.84
CA VAL A 121 -32.58 5.97 -19.27
C VAL A 121 -32.79 7.42 -18.85
N ARG A 122 -33.40 8.16 -19.78
CA ARG A 122 -34.29 9.27 -19.45
C ARG A 122 -35.26 8.83 -18.34
N THR A 123 -35.20 9.50 -17.20
CA THR A 123 -36.34 10.01 -16.41
C THR A 123 -35.80 10.92 -15.32
#